data_AF-A0A936KHJ2-F1
#
_entry.id   AF-A0A936KHJ2-F1
#
_cell.length_a   1.000
_cell.length_b   1.000
_cell.length_c   1.000
_cell.angle_alpha   90.00
_cell.angle_beta   90.00
_cell.angle_gamma   90.00
#
_symmetry.space_group_name_H-M   'P 1'
#
loop_
_entity.id
_entity.type
_entity.pdbx_description
1 polymer ?
#
loop_
_entity_poly.entity_id
_entity_poly.type
_entity_poly.pdbx_seq_one_letter_code
_entity_poly.pdbx_strand_id
1 'polypeptide(L)'
;MSFEDLGPPFESGMIVMNPPYNERLRKSENEEMYKIMGDQLKKNIEATQLGLFHLTFGQSNVLGLLKANFNHENGSLDCKLLRYDL
;
A
#
# COMPACT_ATOMS: atom_id res chain seq x y z
N MET A 1 -4.41 15.71 -10.75
CA MET A 1 -4.71 15.16 -9.42
C MET A 1 -3.73 14.04 -9.19
N SER A 2 -2.84 14.22 -8.23
CA SER A 2 -1.85 13.22 -7.86
C SER A 2 -2.36 12.40 -6.67
N PHE A 3 -1.65 11.33 -6.29
CA PHE A 3 -2.08 10.47 -5.16
C PHE A 3 -2.16 11.27 -3.85
N GLU A 4 -1.31 12.29 -3.69
CA GLU A 4 -1.28 13.18 -2.53
C GLU A 4 -2.55 14.02 -2.36
N ASP A 5 -3.32 14.20 -3.43
CA ASP A 5 -4.57 14.96 -3.41
C ASP A 5 -5.78 14.09 -3.02
N LEU A 6 -5.59 12.79 -2.79
CA LEU A 6 -6.69 11.88 -2.46
C LEU A 6 -7.19 12.09 -1.03
N GLY A 7 -8.43 12.57 -0.93
CA GLY A 7 -9.27 12.44 0.26
C GLY A 7 -10.27 11.30 0.08
N PRO A 8 -10.58 10.51 1.13
CA PRO A 8 -11.59 9.47 1.02
C PRO A 8 -12.96 10.11 0.70
N PRO A 9 -13.69 9.61 -0.31
CA PRO A 9 -15.00 10.15 -0.67
C PRO A 9 -16.13 9.73 0.31
N PHE A 10 -15.80 8.96 1.34
CA PHE A 10 -16.73 8.38 2.30
C PHE A 10 -16.17 8.49 3.73
N GLU A 11 -17.05 8.60 4.73
CA GLU A 11 -16.67 8.67 6.16
C GLU A 11 -16.07 7.36 6.68
N SER A 12 -16.36 6.23 6.03
CA SER A 12 -15.77 4.92 6.35
C SER A 12 -15.74 4.04 5.11
N GLY A 13 -14.79 3.11 5.05
CA GLY A 13 -14.68 2.18 3.94
C GLY A 13 -13.43 1.31 4.01
N MET A 14 -13.13 0.68 2.87
CA MET A 14 -11.87 0.00 2.66
C MET A 14 -11.21 0.49 1.38
N ILE A 15 -9.96 0.92 1.47
CA ILE A 15 -9.15 1.23 0.29
C ILE A 15 -8.40 -0.02 -0.12
N VAL A 16 -8.53 -0.42 -1.38
CA VAL A 16 -7.79 -1.55 -1.93
C VAL A 16 -6.95 -1.08 -3.10
N MET A 17 -5.65 -1.34 -3.06
CA MET A 17 -4.73 -0.88 -4.12
C MET A 17 -3.64 -1.90 -4.45
N ASN A 18 -3.21 -1.89 -5.71
CA ASN A 18 -2.16 -2.74 -6.28
C ASN A 18 -1.07 -1.84 -6.89
N PRO A 19 -0.22 -1.20 -6.05
CA PRO A 19 0.81 -0.28 -6.51
C PRO A 19 1.83 -0.95 -7.43
N PRO A 20 2.57 -0.15 -8.22
CA PRO A 20 3.68 -0.64 -9.03
C PRO A 20 4.70 -1.43 -8.22
N TYR A 21 5.29 -2.42 -8.86
CA TYR A 21 6.29 -3.29 -8.26
C TYR A 21 7.68 -3.14 -8.90
N ASN A 22 8.71 -3.58 -8.16
CA ASN A 22 10.15 -3.47 -8.42
C ASN A 22 10.62 -3.54 -9.88
N GLU A 23 9.99 -4.32 -10.76
CA GLU A 23 10.43 -4.43 -12.16
C GLU A 23 9.97 -3.27 -13.06
N ARG A 24 9.05 -2.42 -12.59
CA ARG A 24 8.48 -1.32 -13.38
C ARG A 24 9.05 0.07 -13.02
N LEU A 25 9.73 0.21 -11.89
CA LEU A 25 10.30 1.47 -11.37
C LEU A 25 11.66 1.21 -10.70
N ARG A 26 12.56 2.19 -10.70
CA ARG A 26 13.86 2.04 -10.00
C ARG A 26 13.61 1.86 -8.49
N LYS A 27 14.46 1.07 -7.82
CA LYS A 27 14.30 0.72 -6.40
C LYS A 27 14.09 1.95 -5.49
N SER A 28 14.86 3.02 -5.71
CA SER A 28 14.75 4.27 -4.94
C SER A 28 13.41 4.98 -5.15
N GLU A 29 12.88 4.97 -6.38
CA GLU A 29 11.60 5.59 -6.72
C GLU A 29 10.43 4.83 -6.07
N ASN A 30 10.54 3.49 -5.98
CA ASN A 30 9.57 2.69 -5.25
C ASN A 30 9.55 3.03 -3.76
N GLU A 31 10.72 3.09 -3.12
CA GLU A 31 10.82 3.39 -1.68
C GLU A 31 10.24 4.76 -1.32
N GLU A 32 10.53 5.78 -2.13
CA GLU A 32 9.99 7.13 -1.95
C GLU A 32 8.48 7.17 -2.16
N MET A 33 7.98 6.52 -3.21
CA MET A 33 6.54 6.40 -3.49
C MET A 33 5.81 5.75 -2.30
N TYR A 34 6.31 4.62 -1.79
CA TYR A 34 5.70 3.93 -0.67
C TYR A 34 5.70 4.76 0.62
N LYS A 35 6.76 5.55 0.85
CA LYS A 35 6.80 6.48 1.98
C LYS A 35 5.74 7.57 1.84
N ILE A 36 5.64 8.22 0.68
CA ILE A 36 4.62 9.25 0.41
C ILE A 36 3.21 8.67 0.59
N MET A 37 2.98 7.46 0.08
CA MET A 37 1.71 6.76 0.28
C MET A 37 1.39 6.58 1.76
N GLY A 38 2.34 6.06 2.54
CA GLY A 38 2.15 5.86 3.99
C GLY A 38 1.86 7.17 4.73
N ASP A 39 2.56 8.25 4.38
CA ASP A 39 2.38 9.57 4.99
C ASP A 39 0.99 10.15 4.67
N GLN A 40 0.48 9.95 3.44
CA GLN A 40 -0.85 10.42 3.04
C GLN A 40 -1.98 9.60 3.66
N LEU A 41 -1.83 8.27 3.67
CA LEU A 41 -2.81 7.36 4.27
C LEU A 41 -2.97 7.66 5.78
N LYS A 42 -1.88 7.94 6.50
CA LYS A 42 -1.93 8.31 7.92
C LYS A 42 -2.59 9.66 8.19
N LYS A 43 -2.48 10.61 7.25
CA LYS A 43 -2.97 11.98 7.44
C LYS A 43 -4.44 12.16 7.08
N ASN A 44 -4.87 11.55 5.98
CA ASN A 44 -6.15 11.90 5.37
C ASN A 44 -7.23 10.84 5.60
N ILE A 45 -6.89 9.71 6.20
CA ILE A 45 -7.75 8.53 6.23
C ILE A 45 -7.92 8.07 7.66
N GLU A 46 -8.75 8.79 8.40
CA GLU A 46 -9.25 8.34 9.69
C GLU A 46 -10.33 7.25 9.48
N ALA A 47 -10.39 6.24 10.36
CA ALA A 47 -11.46 5.24 10.44
C ALA A 47 -11.71 4.33 9.21
N THR A 48 -10.70 4.08 8.37
CA THR A 48 -10.84 3.29 7.14
C THR A 48 -9.88 2.10 7.13
N GLN A 49 -10.36 0.92 6.74
CA GLN A 49 -9.48 -0.24 6.53
C GLN A 49 -8.67 -0.08 5.25
N LEU A 50 -7.41 -0.55 5.23
CA LEU A 50 -6.57 -0.49 4.03
C LEU A 50 -6.09 -1.90 3.63
N GLY A 51 -6.42 -2.31 2.42
CA GLY A 51 -5.85 -3.46 1.72
C GLY A 51 -4.81 -3.02 0.68
N LEU A 52 -3.58 -3.47 0.83
CA LEU A 52 -2.47 -3.18 -0.08
C LEU A 52 -1.92 -4.49 -0.67
N PHE A 53 -2.05 -4.68 -1.98
CA PHE A 53 -1.33 -5.76 -2.67
C PHE A 53 0.14 -5.38 -2.82
N HIS A 54 1.04 -6.24 -2.38
CA HIS A 54 2.47 -6.03 -2.38
C HIS A 54 3.21 -7.24 -2.96
N LEU A 55 4.27 -7.04 -3.75
CA LEU A 55 5.16 -8.14 -4.11
C LEU A 55 6.06 -8.51 -2.94
N THR A 56 6.29 -9.80 -2.74
CA THR A 56 7.05 -10.32 -1.58
C THR A 56 8.56 -9.99 -1.64
N PHE A 57 9.03 -9.41 -2.74
CA PHE A 57 10.44 -9.13 -2.98
C PHE A 57 10.93 -7.90 -2.19
N GLY A 58 11.22 -8.12 -0.90
CA GLY A 58 12.30 -7.42 -0.21
C GLY A 58 11.93 -6.43 0.88
N GLN A 59 10.69 -5.96 1.00
CA GLN A 59 10.32 -5.08 2.11
C GLN A 59 9.00 -5.50 2.75
N SER A 60 9.11 -6.07 3.94
CA SER A 60 7.93 -6.38 4.74
C SER A 60 7.35 -5.12 5.39
N ASN A 61 8.08 -4.03 5.60
CA ASN A 61 7.57 -2.87 6.36
C ASN A 61 7.45 -1.59 5.55
N VAL A 62 6.62 -1.64 4.52
CA VAL A 62 6.52 -0.62 3.46
C VAL A 62 5.91 0.71 3.94
N LEU A 63 4.93 0.66 4.86
CA LEU A 63 4.21 1.86 5.35
C LEU A 63 4.55 2.25 6.79
N GLY A 64 5.39 1.47 7.48
CA GLY A 64 5.69 1.68 8.90
C GLY A 64 4.46 1.57 9.81
N LEU A 65 3.53 0.66 9.47
CA LEU A 65 2.26 0.43 10.17
C LEU A 65 2.14 -1.07 10.53
N LEU A 66 1.38 -1.36 11.59
CA LEU A 66 1.02 -2.74 11.94
C LEU A 66 0.11 -3.34 10.86
N LYS A 67 0.31 -4.62 10.54
CA LYS A 67 -0.41 -5.27 9.45
C LYS A 67 -0.59 -6.77 9.64
N ALA A 68 -1.65 -7.28 9.04
CA ALA A 68 -1.81 -8.68 8.71
C ALA A 68 -1.21 -8.98 7.32
N ASN A 69 -0.64 -10.17 7.15
CA ASN A 69 -0.07 -10.62 5.88
C ASN A 69 -0.84 -11.84 5.40
N PHE A 70 -1.25 -11.83 4.13
CA PHE A 70 -1.89 -12.95 3.46
C PHE A 70 -1.09 -13.30 2.21
N ASN A 71 -0.62 -14.54 2.09
CA ASN A 71 0.10 -14.98 0.90
C ASN A 71 -0.87 -15.06 -0.29
N HIS A 72 -0.40 -14.66 -1.47
CA HIS A 72 -1.19 -14.64 -2.69
C HIS A 72 -0.31 -14.83 -3.93
N GLU A 73 -0.87 -15.37 -5.01
CA GLU A 73 -0.18 -15.50 -6.28
C GLU A 73 -0.85 -14.60 -7.32
N ASN A 74 -0.08 -13.70 -7.93
CA ASN A 74 -0.54 -12.89 -9.05
C ASN A 74 0.09 -13.43 -10.34
N GLY A 75 -0.56 -14.45 -10.92
CA GLY A 75 0.03 -15.25 -11.98
C GLY A 75 1.23 -16.04 -11.46
N SER A 76 2.39 -15.89 -12.08
CA SER A 76 3.65 -16.54 -11.64
C SER A 76 4.38 -15.77 -10.53
N LEU A 77 3.86 -14.64 -10.07
CA LEU A 77 4.49 -13.80 -9.06
C LEU A 77 3.99 -14.17 -7.66
N ASP A 78 4.93 -14.50 -6.78
CA ASP A 78 4.66 -14.62 -5.34
C ASP A 78 4.45 -13.23 -4.74
N CYS A 79 3.26 -13.02 -4.20
CA CYS A 79 2.77 -11.75 -3.66
C CYS A 79 2.25 -11.92 -2.22
N LYS A 80 2.09 -10.79 -1.54
CA LYS A 80 1.37 -10.70 -0.29
C LYS A 80 0.32 -9.61 -0.36
N LEU A 81 -0.87 -9.90 0.13
CA LEU A 81 -1.82 -8.88 0.52
C LEU A 81 -1.48 -8.44 1.95
N LEU A 82 -1.17 -7.16 2.11
CA LEU A 82 -0.92 -6.51 3.38
C LEU A 82 -2.19 -5.77 3.79
N ARG A 83 -2.78 -6.13 4.93
CA ARG A 83 -3.93 -5.41 5.48
C ARG A 83 -3.51 -4.59 6.68
N TYR A 84 -3.86 -3.31 6.66
CA TYR A 84 -3.63 -2.36 7.74
C TYR A 84 -4.98 -1.94 8.30
N ASP A 85 -5.14 -2.11 9.61
CA ASP A 85 -6.30 -1.61 10.35
C ASP A 85 -5.85 -0.27 10.95
N LEU A 86 -6.33 0.84 10.37
CA LEU A 86 -5.97 2.23 10.71
C LEU A 86 -6.97 2.85 11.69
#